data_AF-A0AAJ0HGK3-F1
#
_entry.id   AF-A0AAJ0HGK3-F1
#
_cell.length_a   1.000
_cell.length_b   1.000
_cell.length_c   1.000
_cell.angle_alpha   90.00
_cell.angle_beta   90.00
_cell.angle_gamma   90.00
#
_symmetry.space_group_name_H-M   'P 1'
#
loop_
_entity.id
_entity.type
_entity.pdbx_description
1 polymer ?
#
loop_
_entity_poly.entity_id
_entity_poly.type
_entity_poly.pdbx_seq_one_letter_code
_entity_poly.pdbx_strand_id
1 'polypeptide(L)'
;MLSPAPMTLLLLLLPAAALAGVVPAPLVDARAVLAVSPNRTCGLLQGGANLGLTCPGEFACCSGYGYCGTGDDFCLTTGGCQTRYSNTSAACQAPRSGVTVSIDGTCGATGAGKAGYRCPGNATSNCCSAAANSGCQAAFGTCTGTKTPRNLWEFAFDRVTAAFRD
;
A
#
# COMPACT_ATOMS: atom_id res chain seq x y z
N MET A 1 -3.79 -82.18 -28.25
CA MET A 1 -5.08 -82.34 -28.96
C MET A 1 -5.80 -81.01 -28.94
N LEU A 2 -6.21 -80.50 -30.11
CA LEU A 2 -7.30 -79.53 -30.40
C LEU A 2 -7.34 -78.23 -29.56
N SER A 3 -7.41 -77.01 -30.08
CA SER A 3 -7.99 -76.48 -31.33
C SER A 3 -7.63 -74.97 -31.44
N PRO A 4 -7.64 -74.36 -32.64
CA PRO A 4 -7.35 -72.94 -32.86
C PRO A 4 -8.62 -72.07 -32.92
N ALA A 5 -8.53 -70.80 -32.55
CA ALA A 5 -9.38 -69.69 -33.03
C ALA A 5 -8.91 -68.35 -32.42
N PRO A 6 -9.30 -67.19 -32.98
CA PRO A 6 -9.10 -66.77 -34.36
C PRO A 6 -8.29 -65.47 -34.42
N MET A 7 -7.61 -65.30 -35.55
CA MET A 7 -6.83 -64.13 -35.93
C MET A 7 -7.79 -62.98 -36.27
N THR A 8 -8.24 -62.23 -35.26
CA THR A 8 -9.07 -61.04 -35.46
C THR A 8 -8.17 -59.84 -35.73
N LEU A 9 -8.01 -59.55 -37.02
CA LEU A 9 -7.42 -58.32 -37.55
C LEU A 9 -8.31 -57.13 -37.16
N LEU A 10 -8.00 -56.49 -36.02
CA LEU A 10 -8.66 -55.25 -35.61
C LEU A 10 -7.90 -54.07 -36.25
N LEU A 11 -8.51 -53.48 -37.27
CA LEU A 11 -8.02 -52.28 -37.97
C LEU A 11 -7.69 -51.16 -36.97
N LEU A 12 -6.43 -50.71 -37.00
CA LEU A 12 -5.96 -49.48 -36.37
C LEU A 12 -6.62 -48.26 -37.03
N LEU A 13 -7.70 -47.75 -36.41
CA LEU A 13 -8.24 -46.42 -36.68
C LEU A 13 -7.67 -45.45 -35.63
N LEU A 14 -6.47 -44.92 -35.90
CA LEU A 14 -5.89 -43.77 -35.18
C LEU A 14 -6.29 -42.46 -35.88
N PRO A 15 -6.27 -41.34 -35.16
CA PRO A 15 -7.41 -40.45 -34.99
C PRO A 15 -7.43 -39.35 -36.04
N ALA A 16 -8.63 -38.90 -36.42
CA ALA A 16 -8.80 -37.58 -37.01
C ALA A 16 -8.51 -36.55 -35.91
N ALA A 17 -7.24 -36.19 -35.78
CA ALA A 17 -6.80 -35.03 -35.02
C ALA A 17 -7.46 -33.81 -35.64
N ALA A 18 -8.54 -33.34 -35.03
CA ALA A 18 -9.10 -32.04 -35.31
C ALA A 18 -7.99 -31.03 -35.03
N LEU A 19 -7.50 -30.38 -36.09
CA LEU A 19 -6.62 -29.22 -36.00
C LEU A 19 -7.39 -28.13 -35.26
N ALA A 20 -7.23 -28.10 -33.93
CA ALA A 20 -7.59 -26.94 -33.14
C ALA A 20 -6.75 -25.79 -33.69
N GLY A 21 -7.40 -24.85 -34.37
CA GLY A 21 -6.79 -23.62 -34.82
C GLY A 21 -6.20 -22.90 -33.62
N VAL A 22 -4.88 -23.00 -33.47
CA VAL A 22 -4.13 -22.17 -32.54
C VAL A 22 -4.15 -20.79 -33.16
N VAL A 23 -5.11 -19.96 -32.77
CA VAL A 23 -5.02 -18.52 -33.01
C VAL A 23 -3.79 -18.06 -32.21
N PRO A 24 -2.70 -17.61 -32.86
CA PRO A 24 -1.65 -16.95 -32.12
C PRO A 24 -2.27 -15.72 -31.47
N ALA A 25 -2.20 -15.65 -30.14
CA ALA A 25 -2.44 -14.39 -29.45
C ALA A 25 -1.58 -13.32 -30.13
N PRO A 26 -2.10 -12.11 -30.37
CA PRO A 26 -1.28 -11.07 -30.96
C PRO A 26 -0.06 -10.89 -30.04
N LEU A 27 1.12 -11.11 -30.60
CA LEU A 27 2.39 -10.71 -30.00
C LEU A 27 2.39 -9.17 -30.01
N VAL A 28 1.65 -8.58 -29.08
CA VAL A 28 1.74 -7.16 -28.79
C VAL A 28 3.11 -6.92 -28.21
N ASP A 29 3.96 -6.40 -29.11
CA ASP A 29 5.21 -5.70 -28.91
C ASP A 29 5.58 -5.48 -27.43
N ALA A 30 6.68 -6.09 -26.98
CA ALA A 30 7.16 -6.01 -25.61
C ALA A 30 7.73 -4.62 -25.21
N ARG A 31 7.38 -3.58 -25.97
CA ARG A 31 7.49 -2.16 -25.59
C ARG A 31 6.13 -1.47 -25.45
N ALA A 32 5.04 -2.26 -25.39
CA ALA A 32 3.67 -1.82 -25.28
C ALA A 32 3.48 -0.83 -24.14
N VAL A 33 2.89 0.32 -24.48
CA VAL A 33 2.14 1.17 -23.56
C VAL A 33 1.39 0.26 -22.60
N LEU A 34 1.77 0.26 -21.32
CA LEU A 34 1.09 -0.54 -20.30
C LEU A 34 -0.42 -0.32 -20.44
N ALA A 35 -1.18 -1.40 -20.63
CA ALA A 35 -2.61 -1.31 -20.91
C ALA A 35 -3.34 -0.57 -19.77
N VAL A 36 -4.23 0.35 -20.14
CA VAL A 36 -4.99 1.15 -19.19
C VAL A 36 -6.10 0.31 -18.56
N SER A 37 -6.26 0.42 -17.25
CA SER A 37 -7.25 -0.32 -16.48
C SER A 37 -8.69 0.12 -16.80
N PRO A 38 -9.61 -0.83 -17.07
CA PRO A 38 -11.03 -0.53 -17.28
C PRO A 38 -11.83 -0.33 -15.98
N ASN A 39 -11.30 -0.77 -14.83
CA ASN A 39 -12.03 -0.83 -13.56
C ASN A 39 -11.25 -0.24 -12.37
N ARG A 40 -10.22 0.57 -12.67
CA ARG A 40 -9.33 1.20 -11.67
C ARG A 40 -8.46 0.23 -10.87
N THR A 41 -8.34 -1.05 -11.22
CA THR A 41 -7.26 -1.89 -10.67
C THR A 41 -5.95 -1.66 -11.41
N CYS A 42 -4.81 -1.71 -10.75
CA CYS A 42 -3.54 -1.39 -11.39
C CYS A 42 -2.36 -2.13 -10.78
N GLY A 43 -1.27 -2.14 -11.54
CA GLY A 43 -0.01 -2.72 -11.12
C GLY A 43 -0.08 -4.22 -10.90
N LEU A 44 0.84 -4.71 -10.07
CA LEU A 44 1.01 -6.14 -9.81
C LEU A 44 0.50 -6.54 -8.44
N LEU A 45 0.51 -5.60 -7.50
CA LEU A 45 0.19 -5.88 -6.10
C LEU A 45 -1.33 -5.89 -5.86
N GLN A 46 -1.77 -6.76 -4.95
CA GLN A 46 -3.11 -6.76 -4.38
C GLN A 46 -4.21 -6.74 -5.46
N GLY A 47 -5.03 -5.68 -5.53
CA GLY A 47 -6.10 -5.54 -6.52
C GLY A 47 -5.64 -5.60 -7.98
N GLY A 48 -4.35 -5.36 -8.24
CA GLY A 48 -3.72 -5.49 -9.56
C GLY A 48 -3.56 -6.93 -10.05
N ALA A 49 -3.59 -7.92 -9.15
CA ALA A 49 -3.57 -9.36 -9.47
C ALA A 49 -2.52 -9.79 -10.52
N ASN A 50 -1.33 -9.18 -10.48
CA ASN A 50 -0.25 -9.39 -11.46
C ASN A 50 -0.60 -9.07 -12.93
N LEU A 51 -1.64 -8.29 -13.19
CA LEU A 51 -2.06 -7.91 -14.55
C LEU A 51 -1.20 -6.80 -15.16
N GLY A 52 -0.58 -5.95 -14.32
CA GLY A 52 0.34 -4.91 -14.76
C GLY A 52 -0.33 -3.75 -15.49
N LEU A 53 -1.60 -3.48 -15.19
CA LEU A 53 -2.37 -2.40 -15.81
C LEU A 53 -1.97 -1.03 -15.24
N THR A 54 -2.05 0.02 -16.06
CA THR A 54 -1.88 1.42 -15.65
C THR A 54 -3.20 2.09 -15.33
N CYS A 55 -3.11 3.26 -14.71
CA CYS A 55 -4.30 4.01 -14.34
C CYS A 55 -4.89 4.85 -15.48
N PRO A 56 -6.22 5.02 -15.50
CA PRO A 56 -6.86 5.87 -16.49
C PRO A 56 -6.77 7.35 -16.10
N GLY A 57 -6.47 8.20 -17.09
CA GLY A 57 -6.72 9.65 -17.10
C GLY A 57 -6.37 10.40 -15.81
N GLU A 58 -7.39 10.86 -15.10
CA GLU A 58 -7.31 11.70 -13.89
C GLU A 58 -6.73 11.00 -12.66
N PHE A 59 -6.72 9.66 -12.63
CA PHE A 59 -6.17 8.90 -11.52
C PHE A 59 -4.68 8.64 -11.75
N ALA A 60 -3.85 9.61 -11.37
CA ALA A 60 -2.44 9.58 -11.72
C ALA A 60 -1.67 8.42 -11.05
N CYS A 61 -2.11 7.93 -9.89
CA CYS A 61 -1.32 7.06 -9.03
C CYS A 61 -1.92 5.66 -8.92
N CYS A 62 -1.06 4.65 -9.03
CA CYS A 62 -1.39 3.27 -8.68
C CYS A 62 -0.95 2.99 -7.23
N SER A 63 -1.88 2.76 -6.31
CA SER A 63 -1.55 2.53 -4.89
C SER A 63 -0.87 1.19 -4.64
N GLY A 64 -0.29 1.02 -3.45
CA GLY A 64 0.23 -0.28 -3.00
C GLY A 64 -0.85 -1.37 -2.90
N TYR A 65 -2.12 -0.97 -2.83
CA TYR A 65 -3.27 -1.87 -2.82
C TYR A 65 -3.76 -2.25 -4.23
N GLY A 66 -3.10 -1.78 -5.29
CA GLY A 66 -3.43 -2.13 -6.66
C GLY A 66 -4.69 -1.44 -7.17
N TYR A 67 -4.94 -0.21 -6.72
CA TYR A 67 -6.05 0.62 -7.18
C TYR A 67 -5.60 2.01 -7.59
N CYS A 68 -6.24 2.53 -8.63
CA CYS A 68 -6.00 3.87 -9.16
C CYS A 68 -6.70 4.93 -8.32
N GLY A 69 -5.99 6.01 -8.06
CA GLY A 69 -6.55 7.17 -7.37
C GLY A 69 -5.65 8.39 -7.42
N THR A 70 -6.00 9.35 -6.58
CA THR A 70 -5.30 10.62 -6.38
C THR A 70 -5.18 10.89 -4.88
N GLY A 71 -4.20 11.70 -4.50
CA GLY A 71 -3.99 12.07 -3.09
C GLY A 71 -3.06 11.10 -2.36
N ASP A 72 -2.78 11.43 -1.11
CA ASP A 72 -1.68 10.83 -0.34
C ASP A 72 -1.83 9.30 -0.17
N ASP A 73 -3.05 8.79 0.05
CA ASP A 73 -3.33 7.35 0.22
C ASP A 73 -2.97 6.51 -1.01
N PHE A 74 -2.96 7.12 -2.20
CA PHE A 74 -2.63 6.46 -3.46
C PHE A 74 -1.23 6.77 -3.94
N CYS A 75 -0.79 8.03 -3.76
CA CYS A 75 0.39 8.56 -4.38
C CYS A 75 1.64 8.47 -3.50
N LEU A 76 1.52 8.22 -2.20
CA LEU A 76 2.71 8.16 -1.35
C LEU A 76 3.52 6.88 -1.58
N THR A 77 4.83 7.05 -1.81
CA THR A 77 5.77 5.93 -1.96
C THR A 77 5.85 5.09 -0.68
N THR A 78 5.74 5.73 0.48
CA THR A 78 5.63 5.11 1.80
C THR A 78 4.31 4.35 2.02
N GLY A 79 3.24 4.72 1.28
CA GLY A 79 2.00 3.96 1.17
C GLY A 79 2.04 2.86 0.11
N GLY A 80 3.20 2.63 -0.53
CA GLY A 80 3.41 1.59 -1.51
C GLY A 80 3.02 1.96 -2.95
N CYS A 81 2.91 3.25 -3.29
CA CYS A 81 2.62 3.69 -4.65
C CYS A 81 3.54 3.02 -5.69
N GLN A 82 2.93 2.41 -6.70
CA GLN A 82 3.58 1.61 -7.74
C GLN A 82 3.93 2.50 -8.94
N THR A 83 5.11 3.13 -8.92
CA THR A 83 5.54 4.12 -9.93
C THR A 83 5.47 3.63 -11.38
N ARG A 84 5.81 2.36 -11.63
CA ARG A 84 5.80 1.78 -12.99
C ARG A 84 4.40 1.65 -13.59
N TYR A 85 3.37 1.65 -12.75
CA TYR A 85 1.97 1.45 -13.14
C TYR A 85 1.12 2.70 -12.93
N SER A 86 1.77 3.80 -12.58
CA SER A 86 1.18 5.14 -12.50
C SER A 86 1.37 5.87 -13.83
N ASN A 87 0.62 6.94 -14.06
CA ASN A 87 0.59 7.61 -15.37
C ASN A 87 1.94 8.25 -15.74
N THR A 88 2.72 8.62 -14.72
CA THR A 88 4.09 9.14 -14.90
C THR A 88 4.99 8.63 -13.78
N SER A 89 6.30 8.66 -14.01
CA SER A 89 7.29 8.33 -12.97
C SER A 89 7.27 9.30 -11.79
N ALA A 90 6.67 10.48 -11.96
CA ALA A 90 6.48 11.50 -10.93
C ALA A 90 5.05 11.49 -10.35
N ALA A 91 4.24 10.46 -10.61
CA ALA A 91 2.95 10.35 -9.94
C ALA A 91 3.11 9.96 -8.46
N CYS A 92 4.02 9.02 -8.19
CA CYS A 92 4.33 8.62 -6.82
C CYS A 92 5.30 9.61 -6.16
N GLN A 93 5.01 9.99 -4.93
CA GLN A 93 5.75 11.03 -4.20
C GLN A 93 6.16 10.58 -2.81
N ALA A 94 7.32 11.03 -2.36
CA ALA A 94 7.70 10.88 -0.96
C ALA A 94 6.86 11.83 -0.08
N PRO A 95 6.57 11.45 1.18
CA PRO A 95 5.90 12.35 2.10
C PRO A 95 6.76 13.59 2.35
N ARG A 96 6.09 14.75 2.37
CA ARG A 96 6.71 16.03 2.70
C ARG A 96 6.72 16.20 4.21
N SER A 97 7.92 16.28 4.78
CA SER A 97 8.16 16.48 6.20
C SER A 97 7.34 17.66 6.76
N GLY A 98 6.52 17.43 7.79
CA GLY A 98 5.67 18.43 8.45
C GLY A 98 4.43 18.84 7.65
N VAL A 99 4.27 18.36 6.42
CA VAL A 99 3.18 18.76 5.52
C VAL A 99 2.24 17.61 5.20
N THR A 100 2.75 16.44 4.82
CA THR A 100 1.91 15.29 4.44
C THR A 100 1.27 14.68 5.69
N VAL A 101 -0.04 14.43 5.66
CA VAL A 101 -0.74 13.81 6.80
C VAL A 101 -0.39 12.33 6.88
N SER A 102 -0.20 11.82 8.09
CA SER A 102 0.00 10.39 8.31
C SER A 102 -1.21 9.59 7.84
N ILE A 103 -0.94 8.55 7.04
CA ILE A 103 -1.95 7.61 6.53
C ILE A 103 -2.19 6.42 7.49
N ASP A 104 -1.28 6.18 8.43
CA ASP A 104 -1.28 5.00 9.31
C ASP A 104 -1.23 5.36 10.82
N GLY A 105 -1.35 6.66 11.13
CA GLY A 105 -1.25 7.19 12.49
C GLY A 105 0.19 7.40 12.98
N THR A 106 1.21 7.00 12.21
CA THR A 106 2.60 7.34 12.51
C THR A 106 2.94 8.75 11.99
N CYS A 107 3.19 9.70 12.90
CA CYS A 107 3.59 11.08 12.57
C CYS A 107 4.91 11.43 13.26
N GLY A 108 5.65 12.39 12.72
CA GLY A 108 7.00 12.80 13.14
C GLY A 108 8.15 12.09 12.44
N ALA A 109 9.37 12.40 12.91
CA ALA A 109 10.65 11.96 12.37
C ALA A 109 11.46 11.07 13.33
N THR A 110 10.95 10.75 14.51
CA THR A 110 11.56 9.78 15.43
C THR A 110 10.55 8.79 16.03
N GLY A 111 11.01 7.71 16.64
CA GLY A 111 10.15 6.69 17.23
C GLY A 111 9.26 6.00 16.19
N ALA A 112 7.94 6.05 16.39
CA ALA A 112 6.96 5.47 15.47
C ALA A 112 6.89 6.22 14.13
N GLY A 113 7.13 7.54 14.11
CA GLY A 113 7.20 8.32 12.87
C GLY A 113 8.63 8.40 12.38
N LYS A 114 8.91 7.96 11.16
CA LYS A 114 10.26 8.09 10.54
C LYS A 114 10.23 8.88 9.23
N ALA A 115 9.04 9.05 8.66
CA ALA A 115 8.83 9.68 7.37
C ALA A 115 8.50 11.18 7.46
N GLY A 116 8.44 11.75 8.68
CA GLY A 116 8.14 13.16 8.88
C GLY A 116 6.69 13.53 8.61
N TYR A 117 5.76 12.59 8.71
CA TYR A 117 4.34 12.91 8.54
C TYR A 117 3.87 13.89 9.61
N ARG A 118 2.95 14.78 9.25
CA ARG A 118 2.19 15.56 10.22
C ARG A 118 1.00 14.77 10.74
N CYS A 119 0.57 15.12 11.94
CA CYS A 119 -0.59 14.54 12.58
C CYS A 119 -1.91 15.09 11.97
N PRO A 120 -3.00 14.30 11.95
CA PRO A 120 -4.32 14.77 11.53
C PRO A 120 -4.82 15.92 12.41
N GLY A 121 -5.53 16.90 11.82
CA GLY A 121 -5.99 18.11 12.53
C GLY A 121 -7.08 17.87 13.58
N ASN A 122 -7.76 16.72 13.55
CA ASN A 122 -8.76 16.30 14.53
C ASN A 122 -8.19 15.40 15.63
N ALA A 123 -6.87 15.19 15.68
CA ALA A 123 -6.23 14.43 16.73
C ALA A 123 -6.25 15.25 18.03
N THR A 124 -7.38 15.21 18.75
CA THR A 124 -7.55 15.73 20.12
C THR A 124 -6.71 14.98 21.16
N SER A 125 -5.93 13.99 20.74
CA SER A 125 -5.06 13.16 21.57
C SER A 125 -3.60 13.32 21.11
N ASN A 126 -2.98 14.40 21.59
CA ASN A 126 -1.56 14.58 21.87
C ASN A 126 -0.55 13.58 21.23
N CYS A 127 0.24 14.10 20.28
CA CYS A 127 1.55 13.59 19.85
C CYS A 127 1.53 12.25 19.09
N CYS A 128 1.80 12.29 17.78
CA CYS A 128 2.40 11.13 17.12
C CYS A 128 3.92 11.34 16.96
N SER A 129 4.65 10.24 17.10
CA SER A 129 6.07 10.06 17.45
C SER A 129 6.38 10.18 18.94
N ALA A 130 6.45 8.99 19.55
CA ALA A 130 6.70 8.66 20.95
C ALA A 130 5.57 9.08 21.91
N ALA A 131 4.86 8.06 22.40
CA ALA A 131 3.93 8.08 23.54
C ALA A 131 3.95 9.39 24.34
N ALA A 132 2.84 10.14 24.28
CA ALA A 132 2.61 11.42 24.92
C ALA A 132 3.12 11.47 26.38
N ASN A 133 4.37 11.88 26.62
CA ASN A 133 4.90 12.35 27.92
C ASN A 133 6.32 12.97 27.93
N SER A 134 7.10 12.97 26.84
CA SER A 134 8.38 13.73 26.77
C SER A 134 8.99 13.94 25.37
N GLY A 135 8.44 13.36 24.30
CA GLY A 135 9.04 13.31 22.96
C GLY A 135 8.28 14.06 21.86
N CYS A 136 7.41 15.02 22.20
CA CYS A 136 6.58 15.69 21.19
C CYS A 136 7.41 16.48 20.18
N GLN A 137 7.12 16.30 18.90
CA GLN A 137 7.77 17.01 17.81
C GLN A 137 6.87 18.10 17.26
N ALA A 138 7.00 19.32 17.78
CA ALA A 138 6.14 20.46 17.42
C ALA A 138 6.14 20.82 15.92
N ALA A 139 7.17 20.41 15.16
CA ALA A 139 7.23 20.58 13.72
C ALA A 139 6.21 19.70 12.94
N PHE A 140 5.62 18.70 13.59
CA PHE A 140 4.75 17.69 12.96
C PHE A 140 3.33 17.66 13.55
N GLY A 141 3.04 18.53 14.53
CA GLY A 141 1.72 18.62 15.15
C GLY A 141 1.72 19.51 16.39
N THR A 142 0.54 19.69 16.98
CA THR A 142 0.37 20.49 18.20
C THR A 142 0.72 19.67 19.44
N CYS A 143 1.63 20.18 20.26
CA CYS A 143 2.01 19.57 21.54
C CYS A 143 1.14 20.13 22.69
N THR A 144 -0.05 19.57 22.91
CA THR A 144 -0.94 19.98 24.02
C THR A 144 -0.80 19.13 25.30
N GLY A 145 0.25 18.30 25.39
CA GLY A 145 0.60 17.58 26.61
C GLY A 145 1.55 18.40 27.48
N THR A 146 1.06 18.96 28.59
CA THR A 146 1.90 19.57 29.62
C THR A 146 2.78 18.49 30.27
N LYS A 147 4.03 18.39 29.84
CA LYS A 147 5.09 18.65 30.80
C LYS A 147 5.75 19.95 30.38
N THR A 148 5.22 21.06 30.89
CA THR A 148 6.14 22.12 31.33
C THR A 148 7.27 21.42 32.09
N PRO A 149 8.54 21.79 31.88
CA PRO A 149 9.60 21.34 32.77
C PRO A 149 9.21 21.80 34.17
N ARG A 150 8.56 20.93 34.94
CA ARG A 150 8.12 21.24 36.29
C ARG A 150 9.39 21.42 37.09
N ASN A 151 9.69 22.67 37.40
CA ASN A 151 10.61 23.03 38.46
C ASN A 151 10.28 22.18 39.70
N LEU A 152 11.31 21.69 40.39
CA LEU A 152 11.26 20.65 41.44
C LEU A 152 10.12 20.80 42.47
N TRP A 153 9.61 22.02 42.67
CA TRP A 153 8.55 22.38 43.60
C TRP A 153 7.15 21.86 43.21
N GLU A 154 6.82 21.69 41.93
CA GLU A 154 5.48 21.20 41.53
C GLU A 154 5.34 19.67 41.64
N PHE A 155 6.46 18.92 41.70
CA PHE A 155 6.42 17.48 42.00
C PHE A 155 6.10 17.19 43.47
N ALA A 156 6.38 18.12 44.38
CA ALA A 156 6.07 17.96 45.79
C ALA A 156 4.56 18.04 46.05
N PHE A 157 3.84 18.90 45.33
CA PHE A 157 2.40 19.09 45.53
C PHE A 157 1.58 17.87 45.09
N ASP A 158 1.90 17.24 43.95
CA ASP A 158 1.18 16.05 43.46
C ASP A 158 1.33 14.82 44.39
N ARG A 159 2.47 14.68 45.09
CA ARG A 159 2.65 13.61 46.09
C ARG A 159 1.86 13.86 47.37
N VAL A 160 1.64 15.13 47.73
CA VAL A 160 0.84 15.52 48.89
C VAL A 160 -0.63 15.20 48.64
N THR A 161 -1.19 15.53 47.46
CA THR A 161 -2.60 15.23 47.14
C THR A 161 -2.89 13.75 46.98
N ALA A 162 -1.90 12.94 46.56
CA ALA A 162 -2.05 11.48 46.49
C ALA A 162 -2.06 10.80 47.87
N ALA A 163 -1.44 11.41 48.89
CA ALA A 163 -1.42 10.91 50.26
C ALA A 163 -2.70 11.21 51.08
N PHE A 164 -3.65 11.98 50.52
CA PHE A 164 -4.92 12.33 51.16
C PHE A 164 -6.14 11.69 50.46
N ARG A 165 -5.92 10.65 49.65
CA ARG A 165 -6.96 9.87 48.96
C ARG A 165 -7.04 8.41 49.42
N ASP A 166 -6.68 8.16 50.68
CA ASP A 166 -7.02 6.93 51.42
C ASP A 166 -8.01 7.28 52.55
#